data_AF-A0A7U2NHI8-F1
#
_entry.id   AF-A0A7U2NHI8-F1
#
_cell.length_a   1.000
_cell.length_b   1.000
_cell.length_c   1.000
_cell.angle_alpha   90.00
_cell.angle_beta   90.00
_cell.angle_gamma   90.00
#
_symmetry.space_group_name_H-M   'P 1'
#
loop_
_entity.id
_entity.type
_entity.pdbx_description
1 polymer ?
#
loop_
_entity_poly.entity_id
_entity_poly.type
_entity_poly.pdbx_seq_one_letter_code
_entity_poly.pdbx_strand_id
1 'polypeptide(L)'
;MKKLLLLIVITLFSFTGFAQKIYPFYPNLPIDDYQYLTQITYYDLNHVSNRITKFLYANNNMDDVPDKNIYNLKDGVGTITMPYIEMSSRGKQSKLLITYDLFKIDGEFVIKSLKITGDYDKMVPFYVTFWNTEINVEKNRSITNNFVQDLITFNNNIQNPIITVTNTTISDTNKFATDFLNKKKLEQSQTINSEGANLEIINKNKVVESERKVEVVENKRIEPIITSEKVILKVKKRKGNFMFDSEISDLLKEKIKKYYYPYQDFNCTITVTYDAWDNKIKDDSFFCVSSDCN
;
A
#
# COMPACT_ATOMS: atom_id res chain seq x y z
N MET A 1 -42.11 -6.84 -31.73
CA MET A 1 -41.29 -5.65 -31.43
C MET A 1 -41.12 -5.34 -29.94
N LYS A 2 -42.12 -5.58 -29.06
CA LYS A 2 -41.97 -5.33 -27.60
C LYS A 2 -40.91 -6.20 -26.88
N LYS A 3 -40.67 -7.44 -27.35
CA LYS A 3 -39.66 -8.35 -26.78
C LYS A 3 -38.21 -7.96 -27.11
N LEU A 4 -37.98 -7.26 -28.23
CA LEU A 4 -36.65 -6.79 -28.64
C LEU A 4 -36.20 -5.57 -27.83
N LEU A 5 -37.15 -4.71 -27.47
CA LEU A 5 -36.93 -3.52 -26.64
C LEU A 5 -36.55 -3.89 -25.20
N LEU A 6 -37.13 -4.97 -24.66
CA LEU A 6 -36.78 -5.48 -23.33
C LEU A 6 -35.34 -6.01 -23.27
N LEU A 7 -34.88 -6.65 -24.36
CA LEU A 7 -33.52 -7.20 -24.43
C LEU A 7 -32.46 -6.10 -24.52
N ILE A 8 -32.76 -4.98 -25.19
CA ILE A 8 -31.88 -3.80 -25.27
C ILE A 8 -31.82 -3.06 -23.92
N VAL A 9 -32.92 -3.01 -23.17
CA VAL A 9 -32.93 -2.41 -21.83
C VAL A 9 -32.13 -3.26 -20.83
N ILE A 10 -32.23 -4.60 -20.91
CA ILE A 10 -31.48 -5.49 -20.02
C ILE A 10 -29.97 -5.48 -20.34
N THR A 11 -29.58 -5.36 -21.62
CA THR A 11 -28.15 -5.26 -21.98
C THR A 11 -27.56 -3.88 -21.66
N LEU A 12 -28.33 -2.79 -21.71
CA LEU A 12 -27.85 -1.46 -21.28
C LEU A 12 -27.67 -1.35 -19.76
N PHE A 13 -28.45 -2.07 -18.95
CA PHE A 13 -28.27 -2.12 -17.49
C PHE A 13 -27.20 -3.13 -17.02
N SER A 14 -26.69 -3.99 -17.91
CA SER A 14 -25.65 -4.98 -17.56
C SER A 14 -24.22 -4.46 -17.78
N PHE A 15 -24.05 -3.26 -18.35
CA PHE A 15 -22.75 -2.59 -18.53
C PHE A 15 -22.40 -1.57 -17.44
N THR A 16 -23.23 -1.41 -16.40
CA THR A 16 -22.75 -0.88 -15.11
C THR A 16 -22.03 -1.98 -14.35
N GLY A 17 -21.08 -2.64 -15.02
CA GLY A 17 -20.11 -3.51 -14.39
C GLY A 17 -19.46 -2.69 -13.29
N PHE A 18 -19.65 -3.16 -12.05
CA PHE A 18 -19.04 -2.70 -10.81
C PHE A 18 -18.14 -1.48 -11.03
N ALA A 19 -18.71 -0.28 -10.88
CA ALA A 19 -17.87 0.86 -10.60
C ALA A 19 -17.06 0.44 -9.36
N GLN A 20 -15.79 0.08 -9.58
CA GLN A 20 -14.83 -0.12 -8.51
C GLN A 20 -15.03 1.07 -7.60
N LYS A 21 -15.26 0.80 -6.31
CA LYS A 21 -15.37 1.87 -5.32
C LYS A 21 -14.19 2.79 -5.56
N ILE A 22 -14.49 3.98 -6.07
CA ILE A 22 -13.51 5.06 -6.15
C ILE A 22 -13.08 5.22 -4.70
N TYR A 23 -11.81 4.99 -4.41
CA TYR A 23 -11.24 5.29 -3.11
C TYR A 23 -10.64 6.69 -3.22
N PRO A 24 -11.37 7.76 -2.88
CA PRO A 24 -10.79 9.08 -2.67
C PRO A 24 -10.15 9.13 -1.27
N PHE A 25 -9.51 8.05 -0.84
CA PHE A 25 -9.02 7.90 0.52
C PHE A 25 -7.63 7.28 0.47
N TYR A 26 -6.67 7.93 1.12
CA TYR A 26 -5.45 7.27 1.55
C TYR A 26 -5.87 6.03 2.31
N PRO A 27 -5.56 4.81 1.86
CA PRO A 27 -6.02 3.63 2.56
C PRO A 27 -5.65 3.75 4.05
N ASN A 28 -6.63 3.59 4.94
CA ASN A 28 -6.39 3.29 6.37
C ASN A 28 -5.83 1.86 6.53
N LEU A 29 -5.27 1.30 5.46
CA LEU A 29 -4.63 0.00 5.48
C LEU A 29 -3.21 0.22 5.98
N PRO A 30 -2.73 -0.58 6.95
CA PRO A 30 -1.33 -0.56 7.33
C PRO A 30 -0.47 -0.71 6.08
N ILE A 31 0.60 0.06 6.07
CA ILE A 31 1.60 0.20 5.01
C ILE A 31 2.34 -1.13 4.71
N ASP A 32 2.03 -2.19 5.47
CA ASP A 32 2.91 -3.33 5.74
C ASP A 32 2.69 -4.54 4.83
N ASP A 33 1.60 -4.62 4.07
CA ASP A 33 1.34 -5.77 3.17
C ASP A 33 2.14 -5.71 1.86
N TYR A 34 2.73 -4.55 1.54
CA TYR A 34 3.68 -4.40 0.44
C TYR A 34 4.69 -3.29 0.75
N GLN A 35 5.94 -3.66 1.05
CA GLN A 35 6.94 -2.68 1.50
C GLN A 35 7.17 -1.54 0.48
N TYR A 36 6.89 -1.79 -0.81
CA TYR A 36 7.12 -0.82 -1.89
C TYR A 36 5.97 -0.64 -2.91
N LEU A 37 5.00 -1.56 -3.00
CA LEU A 37 3.87 -1.36 -3.92
C LEU A 37 2.98 -0.25 -3.39
N THR A 38 2.98 0.86 -4.12
CA THR A 38 2.06 1.97 -3.90
C THR A 38 1.28 2.20 -5.16
N GLN A 39 -0.01 2.42 -4.97
CA GLN A 39 -0.79 3.16 -5.96
C GLN A 39 -0.18 4.56 -6.08
N ILE A 40 -0.04 5.04 -7.31
CA ILE A 40 0.66 6.28 -7.67
C ILE A 40 -0.34 7.36 -8.00
N THR A 41 -1.28 7.10 -8.91
CA THR A 41 -2.20 8.17 -9.34
C THR A 41 -3.25 8.42 -8.27
N TYR A 42 -3.52 9.70 -8.06
CA TYR A 42 -4.39 10.25 -7.03
C TYR A 42 -3.95 9.99 -5.59
N TYR A 43 -2.63 9.86 -5.41
CA TYR A 43 -1.99 9.83 -4.10
C TYR A 43 -1.12 11.07 -3.89
N ASP A 44 -0.87 11.37 -2.62
CA ASP A 44 0.09 12.38 -2.17
C ASP A 44 1.47 12.12 -2.77
N LEU A 45 2.09 13.19 -3.25
CA LEU A 45 3.44 13.15 -3.78
C LEU A 45 4.44 12.61 -2.76
N ASN A 46 4.42 13.12 -1.52
CA ASN A 46 5.42 12.74 -0.52
C ASN A 46 5.29 11.26 -0.14
N HIS A 47 4.06 10.75 -0.05
CA HIS A 47 3.80 9.34 0.19
C HIS A 47 4.44 8.47 -0.90
N VAL A 48 4.18 8.79 -2.17
CA VAL A 48 4.64 8.00 -3.31
C VAL A 48 6.14 8.15 -3.53
N SER A 49 6.67 9.38 -3.50
CA SER A 49 8.09 9.64 -3.73
C SER A 49 8.95 8.95 -2.67
N ASN A 50 8.59 9.03 -1.39
CA ASN A 50 9.35 8.39 -0.31
C ASN A 50 9.42 6.86 -0.48
N ARG A 51 8.34 6.21 -0.94
CA ARG A 51 8.35 4.77 -1.19
C ARG A 51 9.21 4.40 -2.39
N ILE A 52 9.13 5.18 -3.46
CA ILE A 52 9.99 5.00 -4.64
C ILE A 52 11.46 5.20 -4.26
N THR A 53 11.81 6.23 -3.49
CA THR A 53 13.17 6.47 -2.99
C THR A 53 13.65 5.29 -2.16
N LYS A 54 12.88 4.86 -1.15
CA LYS A 54 13.23 3.70 -0.32
C LYS A 54 13.43 2.43 -1.15
N PHE A 55 12.61 2.23 -2.17
CA PHE A 55 12.73 1.09 -3.08
C PHE A 55 14.01 1.17 -3.92
N LEU A 56 14.26 2.31 -4.54
CA LEU A 56 15.43 2.54 -5.40
C LEU A 56 16.73 2.42 -4.61
N TYR A 57 16.76 2.93 -3.39
CA TYR A 57 17.87 2.79 -2.46
C TYR A 57 18.14 1.31 -2.16
N ALA A 58 17.11 0.58 -1.70
CA ALA A 58 17.26 -0.80 -1.23
C ALA A 58 17.50 -1.81 -2.36
N ASN A 59 16.91 -1.60 -3.55
CA ASN A 59 16.86 -2.62 -4.61
C ASN A 59 17.64 -2.24 -5.88
N ASN A 60 17.94 -0.97 -6.10
CA ASN A 60 18.62 -0.52 -7.32
C ASN A 60 19.96 0.19 -7.08
N ASN A 61 20.37 0.35 -5.80
CA ASN A 61 21.56 1.09 -5.40
C ASN A 61 21.55 2.54 -5.93
N MET A 62 20.38 3.18 -5.89
CA MET A 62 20.19 4.56 -6.37
C MET A 62 19.63 5.43 -5.26
N ASP A 63 20.11 6.66 -5.20
CA ASP A 63 19.62 7.65 -4.24
C ASP A 63 19.11 8.89 -4.99
N ASP A 64 18.21 9.65 -4.36
CA ASP A 64 17.75 10.90 -4.94
C ASP A 64 18.81 11.99 -4.85
N VAL A 65 18.76 12.95 -5.77
CA VAL A 65 19.64 14.13 -5.74
C VAL A 65 18.79 15.40 -5.66
N PRO A 66 18.32 15.78 -4.46
CA PRO A 66 17.36 16.87 -4.26
C PRO A 66 17.76 18.18 -4.92
N ASP A 67 19.06 18.52 -4.87
CA ASP A 67 19.60 19.75 -5.44
C ASP A 67 19.46 19.84 -6.97
N LYS A 68 19.14 18.73 -7.63
CA LYS A 68 18.93 18.63 -9.09
C LYS A 68 17.46 18.46 -9.46
N ASN A 69 16.54 18.58 -8.50
CA ASN A 69 15.12 18.55 -8.78
C ASN A 69 14.71 19.72 -9.68
N ILE A 70 13.83 19.44 -10.65
CA ILE A 70 13.28 20.45 -11.57
C ILE A 70 11.82 20.66 -11.22
N TYR A 71 11.45 21.89 -10.86
CA TYR A 71 10.10 22.27 -10.48
C TYR A 71 9.50 23.18 -11.55
N ASN A 72 8.49 22.67 -12.26
CA ASN A 72 7.72 23.42 -13.26
C ASN A 72 6.26 23.49 -12.80
N LEU A 73 6.02 24.24 -11.72
CA LEU A 73 4.72 24.38 -11.08
C LEU A 73 4.14 25.79 -11.23
N LYS A 74 2.84 25.86 -11.45
CA LYS A 74 2.04 27.08 -11.36
C LYS A 74 0.82 26.79 -10.47
N ASP A 75 0.72 27.49 -9.35
CA ASP A 75 -0.38 27.37 -8.38
C ASP A 75 -0.62 25.93 -7.86
N GLY A 76 0.46 25.14 -7.78
CA GLY A 76 0.40 23.75 -7.35
C GLY A 76 0.04 22.74 -8.45
N VAL A 77 -0.06 23.18 -9.70
CA VAL A 77 -0.30 22.37 -10.89
C VAL A 77 0.92 22.39 -11.80
N GLY A 78 1.30 21.26 -12.38
CA GLY A 78 2.42 21.16 -13.29
C GLY A 78 3.29 19.96 -12.98
N THR A 79 4.61 20.05 -13.20
CA THR A 79 5.50 18.90 -13.03
C THR A 79 6.61 19.12 -12.01
N ILE A 80 6.97 18.04 -11.33
CA ILE A 80 8.23 17.93 -10.58
C ILE A 80 9.01 16.76 -11.17
N THR A 81 10.29 16.96 -11.49
CA THR A 81 11.18 15.89 -11.93
C THR A 81 12.29 15.68 -10.91
N MET A 82 12.38 14.46 -10.39
CA MET A 82 13.36 14.03 -9.40
C MET A 82 14.38 13.08 -10.05
N PRO A 83 15.67 13.43 -10.06
CA PRO A 83 16.72 12.54 -10.54
C PRO A 83 17.21 11.60 -9.44
N TYR A 84 17.37 10.33 -9.81
CA TYR A 84 17.98 9.29 -9.00
C TYR A 84 19.26 8.84 -9.68
N ILE A 85 20.36 8.74 -8.92
CA ILE A 85 21.68 8.40 -9.45
C ILE A 85 22.24 7.21 -8.67
N GLU A 86 22.91 6.30 -9.37
CA GLU A 86 23.58 5.17 -8.75
C GLU A 86 24.65 5.62 -7.73
N MET A 87 24.55 5.13 -6.49
CA MET A 87 25.39 5.54 -5.37
C MET A 87 26.85 5.10 -5.53
N SER A 88 27.08 3.94 -6.14
CA SER A 88 28.41 3.39 -6.36
C SER A 88 28.54 2.79 -7.74
N SER A 89 29.42 3.35 -8.58
CA SER A 89 29.74 2.79 -9.89
C SER A 89 31.24 2.87 -10.15
N ARG A 90 31.81 1.84 -10.80
CA ARG A 90 33.21 1.85 -11.28
C ARG A 90 33.36 2.56 -12.64
N GLY A 91 32.28 3.13 -13.17
CA GLY A 91 32.25 3.80 -14.47
C GLY A 91 31.21 4.93 -14.50
N LYS A 92 30.46 5.06 -15.60
CA LYS A 92 29.35 6.02 -15.71
C LYS A 92 28.26 5.62 -14.70
N GLN A 93 27.87 6.54 -13.83
CA GLN A 93 26.73 6.34 -12.94
C GLN A 93 25.44 6.30 -13.75
N SER A 94 24.70 5.20 -13.64
CA SER A 94 23.36 5.11 -14.22
C SER A 94 22.40 6.05 -13.50
N LYS A 95 21.40 6.56 -14.24
CA LYS A 95 20.41 7.51 -13.74
C LYS A 95 18.98 7.12 -14.12
N LEU A 96 18.06 7.45 -13.24
CA LEU A 96 16.62 7.46 -13.51
C LEU A 96 16.09 8.88 -13.28
N LEU A 97 15.16 9.32 -14.11
CA LEU A 97 14.44 10.57 -13.98
C LEU A 97 12.97 10.24 -13.79
N ILE A 98 12.41 10.64 -12.65
CA ILE A 98 11.00 10.44 -12.35
C ILE A 98 10.30 11.78 -12.40
N THR A 99 9.42 11.95 -13.38
CA THR A 99 8.61 13.14 -13.58
C THR A 99 7.19 12.85 -13.09
N TYR A 100 6.77 13.58 -12.08
CA TYR A 100 5.42 13.60 -11.54
C TYR A 100 4.64 14.74 -12.20
N ASP A 101 3.49 14.44 -12.79
CA ASP A 101 2.49 15.42 -13.20
C ASP A 101 1.48 15.59 -12.07
N LEU A 102 1.32 16.81 -11.59
CA LEU A 102 0.70 17.14 -10.31
C LEU A 102 -0.46 18.12 -10.48
N PHE A 103 -1.40 18.00 -9.55
CA PHE A 103 -2.42 19.00 -9.29
C PHE A 103 -2.59 19.15 -7.78
N LYS A 104 -3.31 20.22 -7.38
CA LYS A 104 -3.48 20.56 -5.97
C LYS A 104 -4.87 20.19 -5.48
N ILE A 105 -4.94 19.55 -4.30
CA ILE A 105 -6.19 19.33 -3.57
C ILE A 105 -5.95 19.67 -2.10
N ASP A 106 -6.73 20.60 -1.56
CA ASP A 106 -6.69 20.95 -0.13
C ASP A 106 -5.29 21.28 0.43
N GLY A 107 -4.48 21.97 -0.37
CA GLY A 107 -3.10 22.31 0.02
C GLY A 107 -2.04 21.29 -0.42
N GLU A 108 -2.43 20.05 -0.68
CA GLU A 108 -1.52 18.92 -0.96
C GLU A 108 -1.24 18.74 -2.45
N PHE A 109 -0.07 18.19 -2.76
CA PHE A 109 0.32 17.80 -4.12
C PHE A 109 -0.15 16.38 -4.43
N VAL A 110 -1.02 16.23 -5.41
CA VAL A 110 -1.59 14.95 -5.82
C VAL A 110 -1.09 14.57 -7.20
N ILE A 111 -0.64 13.33 -7.36
CA ILE A 111 -0.10 12.83 -8.62
C ILE A 111 -1.23 12.50 -9.59
N LYS A 112 -1.28 13.18 -10.73
CA LYS A 112 -2.17 12.86 -11.86
C LYS A 112 -1.61 11.73 -12.71
N SER A 113 -0.32 11.82 -13.03
CA SER A 113 0.40 10.80 -13.79
C SER A 113 1.88 10.81 -13.44
N LEU A 114 2.58 9.73 -13.76
CA LEU A 114 4.00 9.59 -13.53
C LEU A 114 4.69 9.08 -14.78
N LYS A 115 5.87 9.63 -15.08
CA LYS A 115 6.74 9.20 -16.18
C LYS A 115 8.14 8.93 -15.63
N ILE A 116 8.72 7.80 -16.03
CA ILE A 116 10.10 7.44 -15.71
C ILE A 116 10.88 7.26 -17.01
N THR A 117 12.06 7.87 -17.07
CA THR A 117 13.04 7.66 -18.13
C THR A 117 14.42 7.46 -17.51
N GLY A 118 15.39 6.95 -18.27
CA GLY A 118 16.74 6.75 -17.75
C GLY A 118 17.50 5.65 -18.45
N ASP A 119 18.54 5.15 -17.80
CA ASP A 119 19.33 4.04 -18.31
C ASP A 119 18.53 2.71 -18.18
N TYR A 120 18.55 1.93 -19.25
CA TYR A 120 17.73 0.72 -19.43
C TYR A 120 17.97 -0.36 -18.36
N ASP A 121 19.24 -0.53 -17.98
CA ASP A 121 19.73 -1.47 -16.98
C ASP A 121 19.16 -1.20 -15.57
N LYS A 122 18.72 0.03 -15.30
CA LYS A 122 18.01 0.38 -14.05
C LYS A 122 16.50 0.39 -14.22
N MET A 123 16.00 0.79 -15.39
CA MET A 123 14.55 0.84 -15.64
C MET A 123 13.87 -0.53 -15.62
N VAL A 124 14.47 -1.53 -16.26
CA VAL A 124 13.92 -2.89 -16.33
C VAL A 124 13.76 -3.53 -14.94
N PRO A 125 14.82 -3.64 -14.10
CA PRO A 125 14.68 -4.25 -12.79
C PRO A 125 13.76 -3.45 -11.87
N PHE A 126 13.75 -2.11 -11.99
CA PHE A 126 12.78 -1.27 -11.30
C PHE A 126 11.35 -1.66 -11.68
N TYR A 127 11.03 -1.72 -12.98
CA TYR A 127 9.67 -2.06 -13.44
C TYR A 127 9.21 -3.46 -13.00
N VAL A 128 10.06 -4.47 -13.21
CA VAL A 128 9.77 -5.87 -12.87
C VAL A 128 9.53 -6.02 -11.37
N THR A 129 10.40 -5.42 -10.55
CA THR A 129 10.41 -5.67 -9.11
C THR A 129 9.44 -4.76 -8.35
N PHE A 130 9.33 -3.47 -8.72
CA PHE A 130 8.46 -2.52 -8.03
C PHE A 130 6.98 -2.87 -8.16
N TRP A 131 6.56 -3.32 -9.34
CA TRP A 131 5.18 -3.75 -9.59
C TRP A 131 4.98 -5.27 -9.44
N ASN A 132 6.03 -6.01 -9.04
CA ASN A 132 6.04 -7.47 -8.91
C ASN A 132 5.44 -8.17 -10.14
N THR A 133 6.01 -7.89 -11.32
CA THR A 133 5.49 -8.38 -12.60
C THR A 133 6.45 -9.39 -13.21
N GLU A 134 5.94 -10.55 -13.64
CA GLU A 134 6.72 -11.52 -14.41
C GLU A 134 6.63 -11.17 -15.88
N ILE A 135 7.70 -10.60 -16.45
CA ILE A 135 7.67 -10.14 -17.84
C ILE A 135 8.91 -10.60 -18.58
N ASN A 136 8.67 -11.26 -19.72
CA ASN A 136 9.70 -11.46 -20.72
C ASN A 136 9.87 -10.16 -21.54
N VAL A 137 10.66 -9.24 -20.99
CA VAL A 137 10.93 -7.92 -21.58
C VAL A 137 11.57 -8.03 -22.97
N GLU A 138 12.41 -9.05 -23.21
CA GLU A 138 13.11 -9.24 -24.49
C GLU A 138 12.16 -9.49 -25.67
N LYS A 139 10.94 -9.99 -25.43
CA LYS A 139 9.98 -10.35 -26.47
C LYS A 139 8.93 -9.27 -26.75
N ASN A 140 8.76 -8.29 -25.86
CA ASN A 140 7.65 -7.35 -25.91
C ASN A 140 8.15 -5.90 -26.03
N ARG A 141 7.76 -5.21 -27.10
CA ARG A 141 8.11 -3.79 -27.32
C ARG A 141 7.36 -2.84 -26.38
N SER A 142 6.20 -3.23 -25.91
CA SER A 142 5.41 -2.49 -24.93
C SER A 142 4.69 -3.49 -24.03
N ILE A 143 4.77 -3.30 -22.72
CA ILE A 143 4.02 -4.10 -21.75
C ILE A 143 3.13 -3.17 -20.95
N THR A 144 1.91 -3.63 -20.66
CA THR A 144 0.93 -2.85 -19.92
C THR A 144 0.34 -3.70 -18.81
N ASN A 145 0.36 -3.19 -17.59
CA ASN A 145 -0.17 -3.85 -16.40
C ASN A 145 -1.13 -2.91 -15.67
N ASN A 146 -2.19 -3.47 -15.10
CA ASN A 146 -3.10 -2.74 -14.24
C ASN A 146 -2.77 -3.06 -12.78
N PHE A 147 -2.67 -2.02 -11.95
CA PHE A 147 -2.54 -2.13 -10.51
C PHE A 147 -3.58 -1.21 -9.84
N VAL A 148 -4.64 -1.81 -9.31
CA VAL A 148 -5.82 -1.05 -8.80
C VAL A 148 -6.39 -0.14 -9.91
N GLN A 149 -6.21 1.17 -9.81
CA GLN A 149 -6.67 2.17 -10.80
C GLN A 149 -5.55 2.65 -11.74
N ASP A 150 -4.31 2.26 -11.47
CA ASP A 150 -3.14 2.64 -12.24
C ASP A 150 -2.97 1.70 -13.44
N LEU A 151 -2.80 2.30 -14.62
CA LEU A 151 -2.30 1.64 -15.82
C LEU A 151 -0.83 1.97 -15.95
N ILE A 152 0.01 0.96 -15.78
CA ILE A 152 1.45 1.06 -15.91
C ILE A 152 1.83 0.52 -17.28
N THR A 153 2.40 1.38 -18.12
CA THR A 153 2.93 0.99 -19.43
C THR A 153 4.44 1.12 -19.43
N PHE A 154 5.13 0.04 -19.80
CA PHE A 154 6.55 0.04 -20.06
C PHE A 154 6.79 -0.08 -21.56
N ASN A 155 7.23 1.01 -22.18
CA ASN A 155 7.70 1.02 -23.56
C ASN A 155 9.18 0.59 -23.57
N ASN A 156 9.40 -0.65 -24.01
CA ASN A 156 10.68 -1.33 -23.93
C ASN A 156 11.56 -1.02 -25.15
N ASN A 157 11.82 0.27 -25.40
CA ASN A 157 12.79 0.70 -26.39
C ASN A 157 14.17 0.80 -25.74
N ILE A 158 15.11 -0.08 -26.12
CA ILE A 158 16.47 -0.13 -25.53
C ILE A 158 17.18 1.23 -25.55
N GLN A 159 16.97 2.04 -26.59
CA GLN A 159 17.61 3.36 -26.71
C GLN A 159 16.95 4.45 -25.86
N ASN A 160 15.65 4.30 -25.58
CA ASN A 160 14.87 5.28 -24.83
C ASN A 160 13.70 4.59 -24.11
N PRO A 161 13.98 3.82 -23.04
CA PRO A 161 12.94 3.14 -22.28
C PRO A 161 12.10 4.18 -21.55
N ILE A 162 10.78 3.93 -21.49
CA ILE A 162 9.84 4.83 -20.83
C ILE A 162 8.84 3.99 -20.03
N ILE A 163 8.69 4.31 -18.75
CA ILE A 163 7.55 3.82 -17.95
C ILE A 163 6.59 4.99 -17.77
N THR A 164 5.30 4.76 -17.98
CA THR A 164 4.25 5.72 -17.69
C THR A 164 3.21 5.09 -16.78
N VAL A 165 2.73 5.85 -15.81
CA VAL A 165 1.63 5.46 -14.92
C VAL A 165 0.52 6.50 -15.07
N THR A 166 -0.66 6.03 -15.46
CA THR A 166 -1.85 6.87 -15.68
C THR A 166 -3.05 6.28 -14.99
N ASN A 167 -4.02 7.12 -14.62
CA ASN A 167 -5.26 6.66 -14.04
C ASN A 167 -6.24 6.17 -15.13
N THR A 168 -6.84 5.00 -14.94
CA THR A 168 -7.83 4.44 -15.89
C THR A 168 -9.28 4.68 -15.48
N THR A 169 -9.52 5.00 -14.21
CA THR A 169 -10.86 5.07 -13.63
C THR A 169 -11.46 6.47 -13.68
N ILE A 170 -10.64 7.50 -13.50
CA ILE A 170 -11.05 8.91 -13.46
C ILE A 170 -10.06 9.72 -14.29
N SER A 171 -10.53 10.23 -15.43
CA SER A 171 -9.75 11.09 -16.32
C SER A 171 -9.88 12.59 -15.97
N ASP A 172 -10.94 12.96 -15.25
CA ASP A 172 -11.23 14.34 -14.86
C ASP A 172 -10.74 14.63 -13.43
N THR A 173 -9.63 15.35 -13.33
CA THR A 173 -9.03 15.73 -12.04
C THR A 173 -9.89 16.68 -11.23
N ASN A 174 -10.73 17.51 -11.87
CA ASN A 174 -11.62 18.43 -11.15
C ASN A 174 -12.77 17.68 -10.51
N LYS A 175 -13.32 16.69 -11.21
CA LYS A 175 -14.31 15.78 -10.65
C LYS A 175 -13.73 15.01 -9.45
N PHE A 176 -12.53 14.45 -9.59
CA PHE A 176 -11.85 13.79 -8.48
C PHE A 176 -11.68 14.71 -7.26
N ALA A 177 -11.17 15.92 -7.46
CA ALA A 177 -10.97 16.88 -6.37
C ALA A 177 -12.29 17.24 -5.68
N THR A 178 -13.36 17.42 -6.44
CA THR A 178 -14.70 17.72 -5.91
C THR A 178 -15.23 16.56 -5.08
N ASP A 179 -15.16 15.33 -5.61
CA ASP A 179 -15.61 14.12 -4.92
C ASP A 179 -14.82 13.88 -3.64
N PHE A 180 -13.49 14.09 -3.67
CA PHE A 180 -12.61 14.00 -2.52
C PHE A 180 -13.02 14.99 -1.42
N LEU A 181 -13.17 16.27 -1.75
CA LEU A 181 -13.53 17.31 -0.79
C LEU A 181 -14.92 17.10 -0.20
N ASN A 182 -15.90 16.67 -1.01
CA ASN A 182 -17.24 16.37 -0.54
C ASN A 182 -17.26 15.21 0.46
N LYS A 183 -16.49 14.15 0.18
CA LYS A 183 -16.39 13.01 1.09
C LYS A 183 -15.67 13.38 2.39
N LYS A 184 -14.56 14.13 2.32
CA LYS A 184 -13.84 14.63 3.51
C LYS A 184 -14.76 15.45 4.43
N LYS A 185 -15.57 16.34 3.85
CA LYS A 185 -16.58 17.10 4.60
C LYS A 185 -17.63 16.20 5.24
N LEU A 186 -18.11 15.18 4.54
CA LEU A 186 -19.09 14.23 5.06
C LEU A 186 -18.54 13.46 6.26
N GLU A 187 -17.30 12.97 6.17
CA GLU A 187 -16.62 12.24 7.24
C GLU A 187 -16.42 13.14 8.48
N GLN A 188 -15.92 14.37 8.28
CA GLN A 188 -15.80 15.35 9.37
C GLN A 188 -17.16 15.67 10.02
N SER A 189 -18.22 15.80 9.22
CA SER A 189 -19.58 16.05 9.71
C SER A 189 -20.12 14.87 10.52
N GLN A 190 -19.79 13.64 10.13
CA GLN A 190 -20.16 12.44 10.87
C GLN A 190 -19.42 12.36 12.21
N THR A 191 -18.13 12.70 12.27
CA THR A 191 -17.37 12.77 13.52
C THR A 191 -17.95 13.81 14.48
N ILE A 192 -18.27 15.01 13.98
CA ILE A 192 -18.88 16.09 14.77
C ILE A 192 -20.27 15.68 15.29
N ASN A 193 -21.08 14.98 14.49
CA ASN A 193 -22.39 14.51 14.93
C ASN A 193 -22.30 13.40 15.98
N SER A 194 -21.29 12.54 15.94
CA SER A 194 -21.03 11.56 17.02
C SER A 194 -20.52 12.22 18.32
N GLU A 195 -19.81 13.34 18.25
CA GLU A 195 -19.40 14.12 19.42
C GLU A 195 -20.55 14.98 19.97
N GLY A 196 -21.38 15.56 19.10
CA GLY A 196 -22.58 16.30 19.45
C GLY A 196 -23.68 15.44 20.08
N ALA A 197 -23.86 14.20 19.58
CA ALA A 197 -24.77 13.23 20.19
C ALA A 197 -24.33 12.81 21.61
N ASN A 198 -23.03 12.73 21.87
CA ASN A 198 -22.50 12.49 23.21
C ASN A 198 -22.76 13.68 24.16
N LEU A 199 -22.72 14.91 23.67
CA LEU A 199 -23.02 16.12 24.46
C LEU A 199 -24.53 16.27 24.77
N GLU A 200 -25.43 15.89 23.87
CA GLU A 200 -26.88 15.86 24.15
C GLU A 200 -27.27 14.78 25.17
N ILE A 201 -26.59 13.63 25.16
CA ILE A 201 -26.79 12.57 26.18
C ILE A 201 -26.29 13.05 27.56
N ILE A 202 -25.17 13.79 27.62
CA ILE A 202 -24.64 14.35 28.88
C ILE A 202 -25.57 15.44 29.46
N ASN A 203 -26.22 16.25 28.62
CA ASN A 203 -27.15 17.28 29.09
C ASN A 203 -28.54 16.73 29.48
N LYS A 204 -29.02 15.64 28.85
CA LYS A 204 -30.24 14.96 29.31
C LYS A 204 -30.05 14.19 30.61
N ASN A 205 -28.84 13.67 30.87
CA ASN A 205 -28.53 12.94 32.11
C ASN A 205 -28.26 13.85 33.33
N LYS A 206 -28.04 15.16 33.13
CA LYS A 206 -27.89 16.12 34.25
C LYS A 206 -29.19 16.50 34.97
N VAL A 207 -30.36 16.15 34.43
CA VAL A 207 -31.67 16.49 35.01
C VAL A 207 -32.27 15.33 35.83
N VAL A 208 -31.72 14.12 35.72
CA VAL A 208 -32.29 12.89 36.31
C VAL A 208 -31.24 12.12 37.12
N GLU A 209 -30.56 12.75 38.08
CA GLU A 209 -29.74 11.98 39.03
C GLU A 209 -29.51 12.73 40.36
N SER A 210 -30.56 13.32 40.92
CA SER A 210 -30.67 13.38 42.38
C SER A 210 -31.22 12.04 42.84
N GLU A 211 -30.41 11.29 43.59
CA GLU A 211 -30.75 10.06 44.32
C GLU A 211 -30.76 8.74 43.52
N ARG A 212 -29.58 8.15 43.32
CA ARG A 212 -29.19 6.84 43.92
C ARG A 212 -27.84 6.39 43.36
N LYS A 213 -26.98 5.90 44.26
CA LYS A 213 -25.67 5.31 43.97
C LYS A 213 -25.79 4.22 42.91
N VAL A 214 -25.14 4.41 41.77
CA VAL A 214 -24.82 3.35 40.81
C VAL A 214 -23.30 3.36 40.62
N GLU A 215 -22.71 2.17 40.73
CA GLU A 215 -21.30 1.92 40.46
C GLU A 215 -20.91 2.48 39.09
N VAL A 216 -19.86 3.29 39.08
CA VAL A 216 -19.18 3.71 37.86
C VAL A 216 -18.48 2.47 37.29
N VAL A 217 -19.14 1.75 36.39
CA VAL A 217 -18.45 0.86 35.46
C VAL A 217 -17.84 1.76 34.40
N GLU A 218 -16.60 2.15 34.66
CA GLU A 218 -15.76 2.92 33.75
C GLU A 218 -15.49 2.04 32.51
N ASN A 219 -16.31 2.19 31.47
CA ASN A 219 -16.11 1.50 30.21
C ASN A 219 -15.00 2.21 29.42
N LYS A 220 -13.76 2.09 29.89
CA LYS A 220 -12.56 2.46 29.13
C LYS A 220 -12.48 1.54 27.91
N ARG A 221 -12.66 2.10 26.71
CA ARG A 221 -12.16 1.43 25.49
C ARG A 221 -10.64 1.35 25.62
N ILE A 222 -10.15 0.15 25.93
CA ILE A 222 -8.73 -0.17 25.85
C ILE A 222 -8.42 -0.33 24.36
N GLU A 223 -7.68 0.62 23.79
CA GLU A 223 -7.11 0.44 22.45
C GLU A 223 -6.20 -0.79 22.49
N PRO A 224 -6.32 -1.74 21.54
CA PRO A 224 -5.54 -2.97 21.56
C PRO A 224 -4.05 -2.64 21.47
N ILE A 225 -3.25 -3.17 22.41
CA ILE A 225 -1.81 -2.98 22.40
C ILE A 225 -1.24 -3.87 21.30
N ILE A 226 -0.74 -3.25 20.23
CA ILE A 226 -0.06 -3.96 19.15
C ILE A 226 1.42 -4.07 19.51
N THR A 227 1.91 -5.31 19.62
CA THR A 227 3.33 -5.58 19.83
C THR A 227 3.88 -6.37 18.66
N SER A 228 4.95 -5.85 18.05
CA SER A 228 5.71 -6.55 17.01
C SER A 228 6.89 -7.27 17.67
N GLU A 229 6.93 -8.59 17.51
CA GLU A 229 7.96 -9.43 18.11
C GLU A 229 8.79 -10.14 17.04
N LYS A 230 10.08 -10.30 17.34
CA LYS A 230 11.02 -11.08 16.54
C LYS A 230 11.66 -12.15 17.42
N VAL A 231 11.41 -13.41 17.09
CA VAL A 231 11.92 -14.56 17.83
C VAL A 231 12.82 -15.40 16.93
N ILE A 232 13.99 -15.77 17.42
CA ILE A 232 14.93 -16.65 16.71
C ILE A 232 15.05 -17.92 17.54
N LEU A 233 14.77 -19.07 16.93
CA LEU A 233 14.80 -20.35 17.62
C LEU A 233 15.16 -21.51 16.68
N LYS A 234 15.67 -22.61 17.23
CA LYS A 234 15.92 -23.82 16.45
C LYS A 234 14.72 -24.74 16.50
N VAL A 235 14.28 -25.18 15.33
CA VAL A 235 13.12 -26.06 15.17
C VAL A 235 13.54 -27.31 14.43
N LYS A 236 13.21 -28.45 15.02
CA LYS A 236 13.42 -29.77 14.42
C LYS A 236 12.08 -30.43 14.14
N LYS A 237 11.82 -30.77 12.88
CA LYS A 237 10.69 -31.59 12.46
C LYS A 237 11.16 -33.00 12.13
N ARG A 238 10.55 -34.01 12.75
CA ARG A 238 10.83 -35.42 12.47
C ARG A 238 9.55 -36.25 12.48
N LYS A 239 9.21 -36.88 11.37
CA LYS A 239 7.99 -37.70 11.21
C LYS A 239 6.71 -36.97 11.67
N GLY A 240 6.59 -35.69 11.33
CA GLY A 240 5.45 -34.85 11.71
C GLY A 240 5.50 -34.26 13.12
N ASN A 241 6.43 -34.69 13.97
CA ASN A 241 6.63 -34.12 15.30
C ASN A 241 7.58 -32.93 15.26
N PHE A 242 7.25 -31.85 15.97
CA PHE A 242 8.06 -30.64 16.08
C PHE A 242 8.67 -30.52 17.47
N MET A 243 9.97 -30.22 17.51
CA MET A 243 10.72 -29.92 18.73
C MET A 243 11.28 -28.50 18.61
N PHE A 244 11.13 -27.72 19.68
CA PHE A 244 11.60 -26.35 19.79
C PHE A 244 12.68 -26.32 20.87
N ASP A 245 13.79 -25.61 20.61
CA ASP A 245 14.89 -25.49 21.56
C ASP A 245 14.69 -24.40 22.63
N SER A 246 13.67 -23.56 22.44
CA SER A 246 13.39 -22.38 23.26
C SER A 246 11.97 -22.44 23.81
N GLU A 247 11.78 -21.91 25.03
CA GLU A 247 10.46 -21.77 25.63
C GLU A 247 9.70 -20.61 24.96
N ILE A 248 8.73 -20.96 24.13
CA ILE A 248 7.86 -20.02 23.41
C ILE A 248 6.39 -20.28 23.73
N SER A 249 5.53 -19.29 23.50
CA SER A 249 4.10 -19.41 23.73
C SER A 249 3.49 -20.54 22.88
N ASP A 250 2.46 -21.22 23.41
CA ASP A 250 1.81 -22.31 22.69
C ASP A 250 1.12 -21.83 21.41
N LEU A 251 0.62 -20.59 21.42
CA LEU A 251 0.08 -19.94 20.24
C LEU A 251 1.11 -19.82 19.11
N LEU A 252 2.35 -19.43 19.44
CA LEU A 252 3.44 -19.34 18.49
C LEU A 252 3.87 -20.73 17.98
N LYS A 253 3.93 -21.75 18.86
CA LYS A 253 4.23 -23.13 18.47
C LYS A 253 3.24 -23.65 17.43
N GLU A 254 1.94 -23.46 17.65
CA GLU A 254 0.91 -23.95 16.73
C GLU A 254 0.97 -23.25 15.37
N LYS A 255 1.28 -21.95 15.34
CA LYS A 255 1.49 -21.21 14.08
C LYS A 255 2.69 -21.72 13.29
N ILE A 256 3.83 -21.92 13.96
CA ILE A 256 5.03 -22.48 13.33
C ILE A 256 4.75 -23.89 12.79
N LYS A 257 4.10 -24.75 13.59
CA LYS A 257 3.70 -26.11 13.16
C LYS A 257 2.83 -26.07 11.92
N LYS A 258 1.80 -25.21 11.89
CA LYS A 258 0.88 -25.07 10.76
C LYS A 258 1.63 -24.62 9.49
N TYR A 259 2.49 -23.61 9.61
CA TYR A 259 3.27 -23.09 8.48
C TYR A 259 4.21 -24.16 7.91
N TYR A 260 4.94 -24.88 8.77
CA TYR A 260 5.93 -25.88 8.36
C TYR A 260 5.38 -27.32 8.22
N TYR A 261 4.07 -27.51 8.41
CA TYR A 261 3.42 -28.81 8.25
C TYR A 261 3.64 -29.48 6.88
N PRO A 262 3.60 -28.77 5.73
CA PRO A 262 3.79 -29.41 4.42
C PRO A 262 5.25 -29.77 4.09
N TYR A 263 6.24 -29.31 4.87
CA TYR A 263 7.66 -29.51 4.57
C TYR A 263 8.16 -30.90 5.01
N GLN A 264 9.26 -31.39 4.45
CA GLN A 264 9.88 -32.65 4.90
C GLN A 264 10.54 -32.51 6.29
N ASP A 265 11.13 -33.59 6.81
CA ASP A 265 11.91 -33.54 8.04
C ASP A 265 13.07 -32.53 7.90
N PHE A 266 13.30 -31.71 8.92
CA PHE A 266 14.33 -30.67 8.91
C PHE A 266 14.85 -30.36 10.31
N ASN A 267 16.03 -29.75 10.38
CA ASN A 267 16.56 -29.12 11.57
C ASN A 267 17.15 -27.75 11.20
N CYS A 268 16.40 -26.68 11.44
CA CYS A 268 16.73 -25.33 11.00
C CYS A 268 16.68 -24.33 12.15
N THR A 269 17.45 -23.26 12.01
CA THR A 269 17.21 -22.01 12.76
C THR A 269 16.12 -21.22 12.05
N ILE A 270 15.05 -20.89 12.76
CA ILE A 270 13.92 -20.14 12.22
C ILE A 270 13.86 -18.79 12.92
N THR A 271 13.84 -17.73 12.11
CA THR A 271 13.49 -16.38 12.56
C THR A 271 12.01 -16.17 12.27
N VAL A 272 11.22 -15.91 13.31
CA VAL A 272 9.81 -15.61 13.21
C VAL A 272 9.58 -14.15 13.58
N THR A 273 8.88 -13.42 12.72
CA THR A 273 8.41 -12.06 12.99
C THR A 273 6.89 -12.08 12.96
N TYR A 274 6.23 -11.51 13.96
CA TYR A 274 4.77 -11.43 14.02
C TYR A 274 4.28 -10.26 14.85
N ASP A 275 3.05 -9.82 14.55
CA ASP A 275 2.31 -8.89 15.39
C ASP A 275 1.28 -9.65 16.24
N ALA A 276 1.25 -9.31 17.53
CA ALA A 276 0.25 -9.79 18.46
C ALA A 276 -0.71 -8.66 18.88
N TRP A 277 -2.01 -8.95 18.81
CA TRP A 277 -3.08 -8.13 19.39
C TRP A 277 -3.58 -8.85 20.64
N ASP A 278 -3.24 -8.29 21.80
CA ASP A 278 -3.45 -8.91 23.10
C ASP A 278 -2.88 -10.35 23.14
N ASN A 279 -3.74 -11.37 22.95
CA ASN A 279 -3.39 -12.80 22.98
C ASN A 279 -3.60 -13.50 21.63
N LYS A 280 -3.59 -12.77 20.51
CA LYS A 280 -3.77 -13.33 19.17
C LYS A 280 -2.66 -12.87 18.21
N ILE A 281 -2.03 -13.84 17.54
CA ILE A 281 -1.08 -13.57 16.46
C ILE A 281 -1.88 -13.33 15.17
N LYS A 282 -1.64 -12.19 14.52
CA LYS A 282 -2.33 -11.81 13.29
C LYS A 282 -1.81 -12.66 12.12
N ASP A 283 -2.72 -13.38 11.44
CA ASP A 283 -2.39 -14.39 10.41
C ASP A 283 -1.56 -13.85 9.23
N ASP A 284 -1.80 -12.60 8.84
CA ASP A 284 -1.13 -11.89 7.75
C ASP A 284 0.20 -11.24 8.17
N SER A 285 0.49 -11.13 9.47
CA SER A 285 1.76 -10.60 10.00
C SER A 285 2.80 -11.69 10.30
N PHE A 286 2.43 -12.97 10.15
CA PHE A 286 3.25 -14.09 10.59
C PHE A 286 4.25 -14.53 9.52
N PHE A 287 5.52 -14.14 9.67
CA PHE A 287 6.59 -14.45 8.72
C PHE A 287 7.63 -15.37 9.34
N CYS A 288 8.02 -16.42 8.63
CA CYS A 288 9.08 -17.32 9.02
C CYS A 288 10.21 -17.32 7.97
N VAL A 289 11.45 -17.13 8.42
CA VAL A 289 12.64 -17.28 7.59
C VAL A 289 13.49 -18.41 8.17
N SER A 290 13.73 -19.44 7.37
CA SER A 290 14.60 -20.57 7.74
C SER A 290 16.04 -20.31 7.32
N SER A 291 16.98 -20.70 8.18
CA SER A 291 18.42 -20.63 7.97
C SER A 291 19.11 -21.83 8.63
N ASP A 292 20.35 -22.12 8.26
CA ASP A 292 21.16 -23.21 8.83
C ASP A 292 20.45 -24.58 8.90
N CYS A 293 19.77 -24.93 7.80
CA CYS A 293 18.99 -26.16 7.69
C CYS A 293 19.87 -27.38 7.37
N ASN A 294 19.76 -28.42 8.20
CA ASN A 294 20.29 -29.77 7.95
C ASN A 294 19.17 -30.81 7.87
#